data_AF-A0A0Q7Q655-F1
#
_entry.id   AF-A0A0Q7Q655-F1
#
_cell.length_a   1.000
_cell.length_b   1.000
_cell.length_c   1.000
_cell.angle_alpha   90.00
_cell.angle_beta   90.00
_cell.angle_gamma   90.00
#
_symmetry.space_group_name_H-M   'P 1'
#
loop_
_entity.id
_entity.type
_entity.pdbx_description
1 polymer ?
#
loop_
_entity_poly.entity_id
_entity_poly.type
_entity_poly.pdbx_seq_one_letter_code
_entity_poly.pdbx_strand_id
1 'polypeptide(L)'
;MGRLGVVVVAALLSSVMSAVPAVAAEADPGVEPVPVAVVKTPVVSGTARTGSTLRVSPGTYEPAEATTAVLWLRNGVSTGRTGLTYPLTKADWGDRISAQVVASAPDRADTTAVSNRTAAVRWASLVVTKNPSVSGTRRFGRTLTALGGTWRGGTPRLAYRWLRDGRAIAGATSRTYRIAPGDVGHRLAFRVRATRALHEPKVVTASATTTVLHRRDVRKTVTYRVVKNGSSSSSLSTFIKQTAQTYADARGWRGAGVRFKRVSKGGSFTLVLAKASRVPSYSSGCSSTYSCRVGRYVIINETRWRTATPGWKKADRSVRDYRHLVVNHETGHWFEKNHAGCGGKGKTAPVMMQQSKGLAGCKANPWPKVSELGLPRYGWKAP
;
A
#
# COMPACT_ATOMS: atom_id res chain seq x y z
N MET A 1 51.13 40.01 -8.67
CA MET A 1 51.93 40.84 -7.72
C MET A 1 51.53 40.35 -6.34
N GLY A 2 52.26 39.46 -5.66
CA GLY A 2 53.64 39.61 -5.22
C GLY A 2 53.63 39.97 -3.74
N ARG A 3 54.27 39.10 -2.93
CA ARG A 3 54.92 39.33 -1.62
C ARG A 3 54.27 38.82 -0.33
N LEU A 4 55.11 38.04 0.39
CA LEU A 4 55.40 37.96 1.84
C LEU A 4 54.22 37.76 2.81
N GLY A 5 54.18 36.80 3.74
CA GLY A 5 55.24 36.08 4.46
C GLY A 5 55.17 36.44 5.95
N VAL A 6 54.91 35.49 6.84
CA VAL A 6 55.42 35.49 8.24
C VAL A 6 55.60 34.04 8.66
N VAL A 7 56.85 33.76 9.00
CA VAL A 7 57.40 32.55 9.59
C VAL A 7 57.39 32.76 11.11
N VAL A 8 56.94 31.78 11.89
CA VAL A 8 57.24 31.71 13.33
C VAL A 8 58.30 30.65 13.53
N VAL A 9 59.48 31.11 13.94
CA VAL A 9 60.65 30.32 14.32
C VAL A 9 60.45 29.84 15.76
N ALA A 10 60.51 28.52 15.97
CA ALA A 10 60.75 27.94 17.29
C ALA A 10 62.11 27.25 17.27
N ALA A 11 62.99 27.72 18.15
CA ALA A 11 64.38 27.30 18.26
C ALA A 11 64.49 25.82 18.68
N LEU A 12 65.27 25.05 17.93
CA LEU A 12 65.74 23.72 18.30
C LEU A 12 67.07 23.85 19.04
N LEU A 13 67.10 23.40 20.29
CA LEU A 13 68.34 23.09 20.99
C LEU A 13 69.04 21.93 20.28
N SER A 14 70.29 22.16 19.88
CA SER A 14 71.16 21.17 19.28
C SER A 14 71.68 20.19 20.34
N SER A 15 71.28 18.94 20.23
CA SER A 15 71.99 17.80 20.82
C SER A 15 72.79 17.14 19.70
N VAL A 16 74.12 17.27 19.75
CA VAL A 16 75.02 16.59 18.83
C VAL A 16 75.10 15.12 19.24
N MET A 17 74.37 14.24 18.56
CA MET A 17 74.63 12.80 18.58
C MET A 17 75.50 12.48 17.35
N SER A 18 76.73 12.06 17.60
CA SER A 18 77.64 11.53 16.59
C SER A 18 76.94 10.42 15.81
N ALA A 19 76.73 10.65 14.51
CA ALA A 19 76.31 9.61 13.59
C ALA A 19 77.50 8.64 13.42
N VAL A 20 77.36 7.44 13.97
CA VAL A 20 78.16 6.30 13.51
C VAL A 20 77.70 6.02 12.08
N PRO A 21 78.58 6.00 11.07
CA PRO A 21 78.18 5.59 9.73
C PRO A 21 77.74 4.13 9.84
N ALA A 22 76.47 3.85 9.51
CA ALA A 22 76.02 2.49 9.28
C ALA A 22 76.80 1.97 8.07
N VAL A 23 77.73 1.05 8.30
CA VAL A 23 78.30 0.21 7.26
C VAL A 23 77.13 -0.51 6.61
N ALA A 24 76.77 -0.13 5.39
CA ALA A 24 75.93 -0.96 4.54
C ALA A 24 76.77 -2.19 4.20
N ALA A 25 76.44 -3.32 4.82
CA ALA A 25 77.01 -4.60 4.41
C ALA A 25 76.64 -4.81 2.94
N GLU A 26 77.66 -4.94 2.09
CA GLU A 26 77.49 -5.36 0.70
C GLU A 26 76.88 -6.78 0.72
N ALA A 27 75.75 -6.94 0.02
CA ALA A 27 75.08 -8.23 -0.10
C ALA A 27 75.96 -9.21 -0.89
N ASP A 28 76.11 -10.42 -0.35
CA ASP A 28 76.81 -11.55 -0.99
C ASP A 28 76.10 -11.94 -2.31
N PRO A 29 76.76 -11.90 -3.48
CA PRO A 29 76.13 -12.22 -4.75
C PRO A 29 76.00 -13.74 -4.92
N GLY A 30 74.90 -14.33 -4.46
CA GLY A 30 74.51 -15.68 -4.90
C GLY A 30 73.64 -16.54 -3.99
N VAL A 31 73.36 -16.14 -2.75
CA VAL A 31 72.49 -16.91 -1.85
C VAL A 31 71.10 -16.28 -1.81
N GLU A 32 70.11 -16.92 -2.46
CA GLU A 32 68.70 -16.51 -2.30
C GLU A 32 68.29 -16.65 -0.82
N PRO A 33 67.70 -15.60 -0.20
CA PRO A 33 67.30 -15.67 1.20
C PRO A 33 66.23 -16.74 1.39
N VAL A 34 66.41 -17.59 2.42
CA VAL A 34 65.45 -18.65 2.74
C VAL A 34 64.08 -18.02 3.05
N PRO A 35 62.98 -18.50 2.44
CA PRO A 35 61.66 -17.91 2.67
C PRO A 35 61.13 -18.20 4.08
N VAL A 36 60.26 -17.32 4.58
CA VAL A 36 59.47 -17.56 5.80
C VAL A 36 58.66 -18.86 5.63
N ALA A 37 58.77 -19.81 6.55
CA ALA A 37 58.05 -21.08 6.43
C ALA A 37 56.62 -20.97 6.97
N VAL A 38 55.63 -21.52 6.26
CA VAL A 38 54.23 -21.55 6.72
C VAL A 38 54.01 -22.76 7.62
N VAL A 39 53.71 -22.54 8.90
CA VAL A 39 53.38 -23.61 9.87
C VAL A 39 51.89 -23.93 9.83
N LYS A 40 51.04 -22.90 9.83
CA LYS A 40 49.59 -23.03 9.73
C LYS A 40 49.06 -22.03 8.73
N THR A 41 48.31 -22.52 7.74
CA THR A 41 47.74 -21.66 6.71
C THR A 41 46.66 -20.71 7.26
N PRO A 42 46.45 -19.54 6.64
CA PRO A 42 45.38 -18.63 7.01
C PRO A 42 43.99 -19.29 6.89
N VAL A 43 43.04 -18.90 7.75
CA VAL A 43 41.66 -19.41 7.72
C VAL A 43 40.66 -18.27 7.80
N VAL A 44 39.75 -18.20 6.85
CA VAL A 44 38.60 -17.28 6.87
C VAL A 44 37.39 -17.97 7.49
N SER A 45 36.76 -17.26 8.44
CA SER A 45 35.56 -17.69 9.15
C SER A 45 34.47 -16.61 9.11
N GLY A 46 33.23 -17.02 9.38
CA GLY A 46 32.05 -16.17 9.37
C GLY A 46 31.01 -16.63 8.34
N THR A 47 29.84 -16.00 8.37
CA THR A 47 28.74 -16.31 7.44
C THR A 47 28.89 -15.46 6.17
N ALA A 48 28.89 -16.12 5.00
CA ALA A 48 28.94 -15.45 3.69
C ALA A 48 27.58 -14.81 3.33
N ARG A 49 27.18 -13.80 4.09
CA ARG A 49 25.97 -12.99 3.84
C ARG A 49 26.28 -11.51 3.89
N THR A 50 25.71 -10.75 2.97
CA THR A 50 25.88 -9.29 2.93
C THR A 50 25.44 -8.65 4.25
N GLY A 51 26.24 -7.73 4.79
CA GLY A 51 26.03 -7.10 6.09
C GLY A 51 26.62 -7.88 7.28
N SER A 52 27.10 -9.12 7.07
CA SER A 52 27.97 -9.82 8.02
C SER A 52 29.44 -9.41 7.81
N THR A 53 30.27 -9.69 8.81
CA THR A 53 31.72 -9.45 8.76
C THR A 53 32.45 -10.78 8.80
N LEU A 54 33.30 -11.04 7.81
CA LEU A 54 34.23 -12.17 7.82
C LEU A 54 35.45 -11.81 8.66
N ARG A 55 36.10 -12.83 9.22
CA ARG A 55 37.34 -12.70 9.98
C ARG A 55 38.37 -13.67 9.42
N VAL A 56 39.63 -13.23 9.33
CA VAL A 56 40.75 -14.11 8.99
C VAL A 56 41.62 -14.34 10.22
N SER A 57 41.99 -15.59 10.46
CA SER A 57 43.15 -15.96 11.26
C SER A 57 44.35 -16.01 10.31
N PRO A 58 45.40 -15.16 10.48
CA PRO A 58 46.49 -15.06 9.52
C PRO A 58 47.36 -16.30 9.34
N GLY A 59 47.21 -17.31 10.20
CA GLY A 59 48.11 -18.46 10.25
C GLY A 59 49.25 -18.27 11.24
N THR A 60 50.20 -19.21 11.23
CA THR A 60 51.45 -19.15 12.01
C THR A 60 52.63 -19.49 11.10
N TYR A 61 53.79 -18.91 11.36
CA TYR A 61 54.94 -18.90 10.47
C TYR A 61 56.24 -19.10 11.26
N GLU A 62 57.31 -19.55 10.58
CA GLU A 62 58.67 -19.60 11.13
C GLU A 62 59.61 -18.68 10.33
N PRO A 63 60.40 -17.83 10.99
CA PRO A 63 60.51 -17.72 12.45
C PRO A 63 59.25 -17.08 13.08
N ALA A 64 58.96 -17.42 14.34
CA ALA A 64 57.70 -17.07 15.01
C ALA A 64 57.45 -15.55 15.13
N GLU A 65 58.51 -14.74 15.09
CA GLU A 65 58.48 -13.28 15.07
C GLU A 65 58.08 -12.67 13.71
N ALA A 66 57.83 -13.49 12.68
CA ALA A 66 57.39 -13.00 11.38
C ALA A 66 56.10 -12.16 11.51
N THR A 67 56.11 -10.99 10.87
CA THR A 67 54.94 -10.10 10.82
C THR A 67 54.05 -10.46 9.65
N THR A 68 52.74 -10.17 9.74
CA THR A 68 51.78 -10.52 8.69
C THR A 68 51.01 -9.32 8.17
N ALA A 69 50.90 -9.20 6.86
CA ALA A 69 50.00 -8.29 6.16
C ALA A 69 48.86 -9.06 5.49
N VAL A 70 47.62 -8.58 5.62
CA VAL A 70 46.43 -9.23 5.06
C VAL A 70 45.84 -8.39 3.93
N LEU A 71 45.52 -9.05 2.82
CA LEU A 71 44.77 -8.51 1.68
C LEU A 71 43.58 -9.42 1.33
N TRP A 72 42.38 -8.86 1.24
CA TRP A 72 41.17 -9.61 0.92
C TRP A 72 40.98 -9.77 -0.58
N LEU A 73 40.60 -10.98 -0.98
CA LEU A 73 40.37 -11.41 -2.35
C LEU A 73 38.89 -11.74 -2.60
N ARG A 74 38.42 -11.41 -3.80
CA ARG A 74 37.10 -11.76 -4.34
C ARG A 74 37.31 -12.62 -5.59
N ASN A 75 36.87 -13.88 -5.54
CA ASN A 75 37.15 -14.88 -6.58
C ASN A 75 38.64 -14.97 -6.96
N GLY A 76 39.54 -14.77 -6.01
CA GLY A 76 40.99 -14.77 -6.23
C GLY A 76 41.59 -13.44 -6.66
N VAL A 77 40.78 -12.41 -6.95
CA VAL A 77 41.25 -11.07 -7.35
C VAL A 77 41.26 -10.12 -6.15
N SER A 78 42.29 -9.29 -6.03
CA SER A 78 42.41 -8.30 -4.95
C SER A 78 41.22 -7.34 -4.91
N THR A 79 40.73 -7.08 -3.70
CA THR A 79 39.70 -6.06 -3.43
C THR A 79 40.29 -4.73 -2.97
N GLY A 80 41.61 -4.67 -2.75
CA GLY A 80 42.31 -3.54 -2.13
C GLY A 80 42.04 -3.38 -0.62
N ARG A 81 41.22 -4.25 0.00
CA ARG A 81 40.93 -4.16 1.44
C ARG A 81 41.92 -4.96 2.26
N THR A 82 42.41 -4.37 3.35
CA THR A 82 43.38 -4.99 4.26
C THR A 82 42.81 -5.19 5.67
N GLY A 83 43.57 -5.87 6.53
CA GLY A 83 43.25 -6.08 7.95
C GLY A 83 42.46 -7.37 8.23
N LEU A 84 42.26 -7.67 9.51
CA LEU A 84 41.75 -8.97 9.97
C LEU A 84 40.26 -9.22 9.73
N THR A 85 39.52 -8.21 9.24
CA THR A 85 38.07 -8.31 9.06
C THR A 85 37.62 -7.74 7.72
N TYR A 86 36.55 -8.31 7.17
CA TYR A 86 35.97 -7.88 5.89
C TYR A 86 34.46 -7.79 5.97
N PRO A 87 33.88 -6.57 6.05
CA PRO A 87 32.44 -6.38 6.00
C PRO A 87 31.91 -6.66 4.59
N LEU A 88 31.00 -7.61 4.48
CA LEU A 88 30.39 -8.01 3.22
C LEU A 88 29.37 -6.97 2.78
N THR A 89 29.47 -6.57 1.51
CA THR A 89 28.64 -5.54 0.88
C THR A 89 27.84 -6.11 -0.28
N LYS A 90 27.03 -5.28 -0.93
CA LYS A 90 26.33 -5.66 -2.18
C LYS A 90 27.31 -6.11 -3.28
N ALA A 91 28.51 -5.53 -3.33
CA ALA A 91 29.49 -5.81 -4.37
C ALA A 91 30.06 -7.23 -4.29
N ASP A 92 29.91 -7.90 -3.14
CA ASP A 92 30.42 -9.26 -2.93
C ASP A 92 29.38 -10.34 -3.29
N TRP A 93 28.16 -9.96 -3.67
CA TRP A 93 27.08 -10.93 -3.91
C TRP A 93 27.44 -11.92 -5.02
N GLY A 94 27.27 -13.21 -4.74
CA GLY A 94 27.60 -14.30 -5.65
C GLY A 94 29.06 -14.74 -5.60
N ASP A 95 29.95 -13.89 -5.11
CA ASP A 95 31.38 -14.16 -5.07
C ASP A 95 31.80 -14.98 -3.87
N ARG A 96 32.97 -15.60 -3.97
CA ARG A 96 33.64 -16.27 -2.87
C ARG A 96 34.78 -15.39 -2.38
N ILE A 97 34.88 -15.24 -1.07
CA ILE A 97 35.89 -14.40 -0.44
C ILE A 97 36.99 -15.29 0.14
N SER A 98 38.24 -14.86 0.02
CA SER A 98 39.41 -15.44 0.68
C SER A 98 40.35 -14.32 1.11
N ALA A 99 41.35 -14.62 1.93
CA ALA A 99 42.38 -13.67 2.33
C ALA A 99 43.75 -14.19 1.88
N GLN A 100 44.53 -13.30 1.28
CA GLN A 100 45.95 -13.47 1.04
C GLN A 100 46.71 -12.89 2.23
N VAL A 101 47.68 -13.62 2.74
CA VAL A 101 48.54 -13.20 3.84
C VAL A 101 49.99 -13.26 3.35
N VAL A 102 50.68 -12.13 3.48
CA VAL A 102 52.12 -12.03 3.24
C VAL A 102 52.79 -12.02 4.61
N ALA A 103 53.74 -12.93 4.81
CA ALA A 103 54.53 -13.03 6.02
C ALA A 103 55.99 -12.63 5.74
N SER A 104 56.52 -11.76 6.61
CA SER A 104 57.82 -11.12 6.43
C SER A 104 58.63 -11.18 7.72
N ALA A 105 59.92 -11.53 7.62
CA ALA A 105 60.88 -11.53 8.70
C ALA A 105 62.24 -10.99 8.20
N PRO A 106 63.09 -10.40 9.07
CA PRO A 106 64.43 -9.96 8.69
C PRO A 106 65.24 -11.09 8.05
N ASP A 107 66.01 -10.77 7.00
CA ASP A 107 66.90 -11.69 6.29
C ASP A 107 66.21 -12.95 5.70
N ARG A 108 64.89 -12.90 5.52
CA ARG A 108 64.07 -13.95 4.90
C ARG A 108 63.36 -13.40 3.66
N ALA A 109 63.16 -14.25 2.66
CA ALA A 109 62.23 -13.93 1.58
C ALA A 109 60.78 -13.97 2.07
N ASP A 110 59.95 -13.04 1.59
CA ASP A 110 58.52 -12.99 1.91
C ASP A 110 57.79 -14.24 1.40
N THR A 111 56.88 -14.76 2.22
CA THR A 111 56.02 -15.89 1.84
C THR A 111 54.56 -15.48 1.78
N THR A 112 53.88 -15.89 0.71
CA THR A 112 52.45 -15.66 0.52
C THR A 112 51.65 -16.94 0.75
N ALA A 113 50.64 -16.87 1.62
CA ALA A 113 49.67 -17.93 1.84
C ALA A 113 48.24 -17.43 1.58
N VAL A 114 47.35 -18.28 1.05
CA VAL A 114 45.94 -17.93 0.78
C VAL A 114 45.02 -18.82 1.60
N SER A 115 44.00 -18.22 2.21
CA SER A 115 43.02 -18.94 3.02
C SER A 115 42.09 -19.85 2.20
N ASN A 116 41.32 -20.67 2.90
CA ASN A 116 40.10 -21.26 2.34
C ASN A 116 39.17 -20.18 1.76
N ARG A 117 38.42 -20.55 0.70
CA ARG A 117 37.37 -19.71 0.12
C ARG A 117 36.05 -19.92 0.87
N THR A 118 35.29 -18.85 1.08
CA THR A 118 33.93 -18.96 1.61
C THR A 118 32.99 -19.66 0.63
N ALA A 119 31.79 -20.01 1.11
CA ALA A 119 30.65 -20.18 0.23
C ALA A 119 30.38 -18.88 -0.57
N ALA A 120 29.69 -18.99 -1.70
CA ALA A 120 29.25 -17.84 -2.47
C ALA A 120 28.36 -16.93 -1.59
N VAL A 121 28.68 -15.64 -1.53
CA VAL A 121 27.98 -14.69 -0.68
C VAL A 121 26.53 -14.54 -1.14
N ARG A 122 25.59 -14.62 -0.19
CA ARG A 122 24.16 -14.41 -0.43
C ARG A 122 23.66 -13.15 0.26
N TRP A 123 22.46 -12.69 -0.09
CA TRP A 123 21.81 -11.63 0.67
C TRP A 123 21.55 -12.07 2.12
N ALA A 124 21.56 -11.11 3.05
CA ALA A 124 20.97 -11.35 4.36
C ALA A 124 19.44 -11.51 4.24
N SER A 125 18.83 -12.19 5.20
CA SER A 125 17.43 -12.59 5.12
C SER A 125 16.58 -11.81 6.12
N LEU A 126 15.42 -11.34 5.67
CA LEU A 126 14.35 -10.87 6.56
C LEU A 126 13.45 -12.05 6.93
N VAL A 127 13.21 -12.27 8.20
CA VAL A 127 12.36 -13.38 8.69
C VAL A 127 11.15 -12.80 9.42
N VAL A 128 9.95 -13.22 9.04
CA VAL A 128 8.71 -12.84 9.72
C VAL A 128 8.64 -13.63 11.02
N THR A 129 8.52 -12.96 12.15
CA THR A 129 8.35 -13.59 13.47
C THR A 129 6.91 -13.51 13.96
N LYS A 130 6.14 -12.53 13.50
CA LYS A 130 4.68 -12.44 13.68
C LYS A 130 4.04 -12.09 12.35
N ASN A 131 3.06 -12.88 11.95
CA ASN A 131 2.38 -12.67 10.68
C ASN A 131 1.66 -11.31 10.62
N PRO A 132 1.61 -10.68 9.44
CA PRO A 132 0.82 -9.47 9.26
C PRO A 132 -0.67 -9.74 9.42
N SER A 133 -1.42 -8.75 9.93
CA SER A 133 -2.85 -8.88 10.20
C SER A 133 -3.61 -7.58 9.93
N VAL A 134 -4.91 -7.71 9.68
CA VAL A 134 -5.82 -6.58 9.47
C VAL A 134 -6.57 -6.28 10.76
N SER A 135 -6.54 -5.03 11.21
CA SER A 135 -7.34 -4.56 12.35
C SER A 135 -8.40 -3.53 11.95
N GLY A 136 -9.43 -3.38 12.79
CA GLY A 136 -10.54 -2.44 12.59
C GLY A 136 -11.88 -3.11 12.26
N THR A 137 -12.95 -2.31 12.28
CA THR A 137 -14.32 -2.77 12.02
C THR A 137 -14.58 -2.92 10.52
N ARG A 138 -14.96 -4.13 10.10
CA ARG A 138 -15.18 -4.51 8.69
C ARG A 138 -16.55 -4.10 8.16
N ARG A 139 -16.84 -2.79 8.20
CA ARG A 139 -18.10 -2.22 7.70
C ARG A 139 -17.86 -1.06 6.74
N PHE A 140 -18.70 -0.94 5.73
CA PHE A 140 -18.62 0.14 4.73
C PHE A 140 -18.39 1.53 5.35
N GLY A 141 -17.37 2.23 4.85
CA GLY A 141 -16.99 3.58 5.27
C GLY A 141 -16.14 3.65 6.55
N ARG A 142 -15.87 2.52 7.22
CA ARG A 142 -14.86 2.42 8.28
C ARG A 142 -13.46 2.26 7.69
N THR A 143 -12.46 2.49 8.52
CA THR A 143 -11.04 2.37 8.15
C THR A 143 -10.47 1.10 8.76
N LEU A 144 -9.78 0.31 7.94
CA LEU A 144 -8.96 -0.81 8.37
C LEU A 144 -7.50 -0.37 8.44
N THR A 145 -6.74 -1.01 9.33
CA THR A 145 -5.30 -0.77 9.50
C THR A 145 -4.53 -2.05 9.20
N ALA A 146 -3.52 -1.95 8.34
CA ALA A 146 -2.56 -3.00 8.07
C ALA A 146 -1.49 -3.03 9.17
N LEU A 147 -1.45 -4.12 9.92
CA LEU A 147 -0.40 -4.41 10.89
C LEU A 147 0.66 -5.26 10.20
N GLY A 148 1.81 -4.68 9.89
CA GLY A 148 2.82 -5.26 9.00
C GLY A 148 3.61 -6.45 9.54
N GLY A 149 3.23 -7.02 10.68
CA GLY A 149 3.96 -8.09 11.34
C GLY A 149 5.23 -7.61 12.03
N THR A 150 5.96 -8.54 12.64
CA THR A 150 7.29 -8.30 13.24
C THR A 150 8.34 -9.10 12.48
N TRP A 151 9.57 -8.59 12.49
CA TRP A 151 10.64 -9.04 11.61
C TRP A 151 11.95 -9.22 12.38
N ARG A 152 12.67 -10.30 12.08
CA ARG A 152 14.08 -10.52 12.46
C ARG A 152 14.97 -10.23 11.24
N GLY A 153 16.21 -9.81 11.50
CA GLY A 153 17.12 -9.25 10.47
C GLY A 153 17.12 -7.71 10.47
N GLY A 154 16.78 -7.09 11.60
CA GLY A 154 16.65 -5.63 11.77
C GLY A 154 15.26 -5.10 11.37
N THR A 155 15.11 -3.77 11.39
CA THR A 155 13.84 -3.08 11.10
C THR A 155 13.73 -2.76 9.60
N PRO A 156 12.83 -3.41 8.85
CA PRO A 156 12.65 -3.11 7.43
C PRO A 156 11.71 -1.91 7.20
N ARG A 157 11.88 -1.25 6.06
CA ARG A 157 10.85 -0.36 5.49
C ARG A 157 9.73 -1.22 4.90
N LEU A 158 8.48 -0.89 5.23
CA LEU A 158 7.29 -1.61 4.78
C LEU A 158 6.50 -0.82 3.74
N ALA A 159 6.14 -1.46 2.63
CA ALA A 159 5.20 -0.96 1.64
C ALA A 159 3.97 -1.86 1.56
N TYR A 160 2.78 -1.28 1.46
CA TYR A 160 1.51 -2.02 1.51
C TYR A 160 0.80 -2.02 0.15
N ARG A 161 -0.02 -3.06 -0.07
CA ARG A 161 -1.01 -3.11 -1.14
C ARG A 161 -2.26 -3.84 -0.64
N TRP A 162 -3.39 -3.16 -0.59
CA TRP A 162 -4.66 -3.78 -0.22
C TRP A 162 -5.21 -4.65 -1.34
N LEU A 163 -5.87 -5.73 -0.96
CA LEU A 163 -6.43 -6.74 -1.82
C LEU A 163 -7.92 -6.93 -1.53
N ARG A 164 -8.72 -7.15 -2.58
CA ARG A 164 -10.12 -7.59 -2.52
C ARG A 164 -10.21 -8.96 -3.19
N ASP A 165 -10.62 -9.97 -2.44
CA ASP A 165 -10.65 -11.37 -2.89
C ASP A 165 -9.34 -11.79 -3.58
N GLY A 166 -8.22 -11.47 -2.95
CA GLY A 166 -6.86 -11.76 -3.45
C GLY A 166 -6.36 -10.82 -4.55
N ARG A 167 -7.22 -10.03 -5.21
CA ARG A 167 -6.83 -9.11 -6.28
C ARG A 167 -6.45 -7.73 -5.76
N ALA A 168 -5.44 -7.11 -6.37
CA ALA A 168 -4.98 -5.79 -5.94
C ALA A 168 -6.04 -4.71 -6.16
N ILE A 169 -6.25 -3.88 -5.13
CA ILE A 169 -7.09 -2.69 -5.24
C ILE A 169 -6.21 -1.55 -5.77
N ALA A 170 -6.61 -0.98 -6.92
CA ALA A 170 -5.88 0.10 -7.57
C ALA A 170 -5.68 1.29 -6.61
N GLY A 171 -4.46 1.83 -6.58
CA GLY A 171 -4.08 2.96 -5.71
C GLY A 171 -4.03 2.69 -4.19
N ALA A 172 -4.51 1.54 -3.71
CA ALA A 172 -4.61 1.28 -2.26
C ALA A 172 -3.27 0.79 -1.66
N THR A 173 -2.33 1.71 -1.46
CA THR A 173 -0.97 1.42 -0.93
C THR A 173 -0.68 1.94 0.46
N SER A 174 -1.61 2.68 1.05
CA SER A 174 -1.48 3.23 2.41
C SER A 174 -1.59 2.13 3.47
N ARG A 175 -0.98 2.36 4.64
CA ARG A 175 -1.13 1.49 5.82
C ARG A 175 -2.58 1.38 6.27
N THR A 176 -3.38 2.42 6.04
CA THR A 176 -4.81 2.44 6.31
C THR A 176 -5.61 2.33 5.01
N TYR A 177 -6.80 1.75 5.09
CA TYR A 177 -7.72 1.65 3.96
C TYR A 177 -9.15 1.91 4.40
N ARG A 178 -9.76 2.92 3.79
CA ARG A 178 -11.17 3.22 4.00
C ARG A 178 -12.02 2.35 3.09
N ILE A 179 -12.86 1.51 3.70
CA ILE A 179 -13.70 0.54 3.00
C ILE A 179 -14.63 1.26 2.03
N ALA A 180 -14.47 0.94 0.75
CA ALA A 180 -15.20 1.46 -0.39
C ALA A 180 -16.51 0.66 -0.62
N PRO A 181 -17.45 1.18 -1.42
CA PRO A 181 -18.74 0.52 -1.66
C PRO A 181 -18.59 -0.89 -2.27
N GLY A 182 -17.65 -1.04 -3.21
CA GLY A 182 -17.38 -2.31 -3.88
C GLY A 182 -16.68 -3.36 -3.03
N ASP A 183 -16.29 -3.04 -1.79
CA ASP A 183 -15.74 -4.03 -0.85
C ASP A 183 -16.84 -4.80 -0.12
N VAL A 184 -18.07 -4.26 -0.04
CA VAL A 184 -19.16 -4.93 0.69
C VAL A 184 -19.47 -6.27 0.03
N GLY A 185 -19.58 -7.32 0.84
CA GLY A 185 -19.75 -8.69 0.36
C GLY A 185 -18.44 -9.40 0.00
N HIS A 186 -17.29 -8.72 0.07
CA HIS A 186 -15.98 -9.27 -0.31
C HIS A 186 -15.08 -9.40 0.92
N ARG A 187 -14.01 -10.21 0.81
CA ARG A 187 -12.98 -10.34 1.83
C ARG A 187 -11.82 -9.42 1.49
N LEU A 188 -11.26 -8.77 2.51
CA LEU A 188 -10.11 -7.87 2.34
C LEU A 188 -8.86 -8.51 2.93
N ALA A 189 -7.72 -8.22 2.30
CA ALA A 189 -6.39 -8.56 2.81
C ALA A 189 -5.42 -7.44 2.41
N PHE A 190 -4.16 -7.58 2.79
CA PHE A 190 -3.10 -6.78 2.18
C PHE A 190 -1.85 -7.61 2.00
N ARG A 191 -1.02 -7.18 1.06
CA ARG A 191 0.34 -7.65 0.88
C ARG A 191 1.30 -6.58 1.42
N VAL A 192 2.29 -7.01 2.19
CA VAL A 192 3.38 -6.16 2.67
C VAL A 192 4.68 -6.59 1.98
N ARG A 193 5.42 -5.60 1.46
CA ARG A 193 6.78 -5.76 0.96
C ARG A 193 7.73 -5.10 1.97
N ALA A 194 8.60 -5.91 2.56
CA ALA A 194 9.62 -5.48 3.49
C ALA A 194 10.97 -5.35 2.76
N THR A 195 11.64 -4.21 2.92
CA THR A 195 12.95 -3.93 2.34
C THR A 195 13.90 -3.39 3.39
N ARG A 196 15.14 -3.86 3.37
CA ARG A 196 16.24 -3.32 4.16
C ARG A 196 17.52 -3.40 3.34
N ALA A 197 18.44 -2.46 3.52
CA ALA A 197 19.74 -2.50 2.87
C ALA A 197 20.46 -3.83 3.16
N LEU A 198 21.14 -4.37 2.15
CA LEU A 198 21.84 -5.65 2.20
C LEU A 198 20.97 -6.87 2.55
N HIS A 199 19.65 -6.77 2.40
CA HIS A 199 18.74 -7.88 2.63
C HIS A 199 17.92 -8.18 1.39
N GLU A 200 17.60 -9.45 1.20
CA GLU A 200 16.64 -9.87 0.20
C GLU A 200 15.24 -9.32 0.56
N PRO A 201 14.57 -8.59 -0.34
CA PRO A 201 13.22 -8.11 -0.11
C PRO A 201 12.26 -9.27 0.14
N LYS A 202 11.42 -9.16 1.16
CA LYS A 202 10.43 -10.20 1.49
C LYS A 202 9.02 -9.68 1.30
N VAL A 203 8.17 -10.49 0.68
CA VAL A 203 6.76 -10.18 0.43
C VAL A 203 5.89 -11.19 1.17
N VAL A 204 4.91 -10.70 1.92
CA VAL A 204 4.00 -11.55 2.73
C VAL A 204 2.59 -11.02 2.58
N THR A 205 1.61 -11.92 2.48
CA THR A 205 0.19 -11.56 2.42
C THR A 205 -0.46 -11.89 3.75
N ALA A 206 -1.18 -10.93 4.33
CA ALA A 206 -1.99 -11.16 5.53
C ALA A 206 -3.18 -12.06 5.23
N SER A 207 -3.62 -12.85 6.21
CA SER A 207 -4.85 -13.64 6.09
C SER A 207 -6.05 -12.75 5.78
N ALA A 208 -6.90 -13.22 4.87
CA ALA A 208 -8.09 -12.48 4.48
C ALA A 208 -9.09 -12.37 5.65
N THR A 209 -9.70 -11.20 5.79
CA THR A 209 -10.75 -10.94 6.77
C THR A 209 -11.98 -11.81 6.53
N THR A 210 -12.93 -11.80 7.48
CA THR A 210 -14.32 -12.13 7.12
C THR A 210 -14.89 -11.10 6.15
N THR A 211 -16.02 -11.44 5.53
CA THR A 211 -16.68 -10.56 4.57
C THR A 211 -17.03 -9.20 5.16
N VAL A 212 -16.78 -8.15 4.38
CA VAL A 212 -17.16 -6.78 4.73
C VAL A 212 -18.68 -6.63 4.70
N LEU A 213 -19.24 -6.06 5.77
CA LEU A 213 -20.67 -5.83 5.90
C LEU A 213 -21.07 -4.40 5.50
N HIS A 214 -22.37 -4.20 5.31
CA HIS A 214 -22.94 -2.86 5.22
C HIS A 214 -22.68 -2.05 6.49
N ARG A 215 -22.78 -0.71 6.36
CA ARG A 215 -22.59 0.25 7.46
C ARG A 215 -23.40 -0.09 8.72
N ARG A 216 -24.62 -0.57 8.54
CA ARG A 216 -25.54 -1.01 9.58
C ARG A 216 -26.11 -2.36 9.18
N ASP A 217 -26.43 -3.18 10.18
CA ASP A 217 -27.19 -4.41 9.93
C ASP A 217 -28.60 -4.10 9.45
N VAL A 218 -29.24 -5.11 8.90
CA VAL A 218 -30.63 -4.98 8.49
C VAL A 218 -31.49 -4.81 9.73
N ARG A 219 -32.21 -3.71 9.77
CA ARG A 219 -33.17 -3.37 10.84
C ARG A 219 -34.61 -3.47 10.36
N LYS A 220 -34.85 -3.32 9.06
CA LYS A 220 -36.18 -3.42 8.45
C LYS A 220 -36.05 -4.00 7.04
N THR A 221 -36.99 -4.87 6.67
CA THR A 221 -37.19 -5.29 5.29
C THR A 221 -38.40 -4.55 4.72
N VAL A 222 -38.21 -3.82 3.62
CA VAL A 222 -39.24 -3.10 2.89
C VAL A 222 -39.55 -3.87 1.62
N THR A 223 -40.81 -4.20 1.40
CA THR A 223 -41.25 -4.88 0.18
C THR A 223 -41.67 -3.86 -0.86
N TYR A 224 -41.45 -4.13 -2.15
CA TYR A 224 -41.87 -3.23 -3.22
C TYR A 224 -42.29 -3.98 -4.47
N ARG A 225 -43.32 -3.47 -5.15
CA ARG A 225 -43.73 -3.94 -6.46
C ARG A 225 -43.20 -2.99 -7.53
N VAL A 226 -42.88 -3.51 -8.72
CA VAL A 226 -42.49 -2.69 -9.87
C VAL A 226 -43.58 -2.78 -10.94
N VAL A 227 -44.01 -1.64 -11.48
CA VAL A 227 -45.03 -1.56 -12.54
C VAL A 227 -44.65 -0.53 -13.61
N LYS A 228 -45.28 -0.62 -14.78
CA LYS A 228 -45.26 0.41 -15.82
C LYS A 228 -46.57 1.20 -15.82
N ASN A 229 -46.50 2.48 -16.16
CA ASN A 229 -47.68 3.31 -16.44
C ASN A 229 -47.50 4.01 -17.80
N GLY A 230 -48.29 3.57 -18.80
CA GLY A 230 -48.22 4.02 -20.19
C GLY A 230 -47.29 3.17 -21.08
N SER A 231 -47.41 3.37 -22.39
CA SER A 231 -46.49 2.76 -23.37
C SER A 231 -45.07 3.28 -23.13
N SER A 232 -44.14 2.35 -22.92
CA SER A 232 -42.79 2.66 -22.46
C SER A 232 -41.77 2.08 -23.43
N SER A 233 -40.96 2.98 -24.00
CA SER A 233 -39.76 2.67 -24.81
C SER A 233 -38.66 1.95 -24.02
N SER A 234 -38.69 2.02 -22.69
CA SER A 234 -37.66 1.49 -21.81
C SER A 234 -37.93 0.04 -21.42
N SER A 235 -36.88 -0.77 -21.40
CA SER A 235 -36.94 -2.16 -20.92
C SER A 235 -37.33 -2.21 -19.42
N LEU A 236 -38.47 -2.86 -19.11
CA LEU A 236 -38.91 -3.05 -17.72
C LEU A 236 -37.92 -3.92 -16.93
N SER A 237 -37.36 -4.94 -17.57
CA SER A 237 -36.35 -5.82 -16.97
C SER A 237 -35.07 -5.04 -16.61
N THR A 238 -34.64 -4.14 -17.49
CA THR A 238 -33.50 -3.25 -17.21
C THR A 238 -33.80 -2.29 -16.05
N PHE A 239 -34.99 -1.71 -16.02
CA PHE A 239 -35.43 -0.85 -14.91
C PHE A 239 -35.42 -1.62 -13.58
N ILE A 240 -35.99 -2.82 -13.55
CA ILE A 240 -35.98 -3.72 -12.38
C ILE A 240 -34.55 -4.03 -11.92
N LYS A 241 -33.65 -4.39 -12.83
CA LYS A 241 -32.25 -4.69 -12.51
C LYS A 241 -31.53 -3.48 -11.91
N GLN A 242 -31.65 -2.31 -12.53
CA GLN A 242 -30.93 -1.11 -12.11
C GLN A 242 -31.47 -0.49 -10.81
N THR A 243 -32.78 -0.61 -10.56
CA THR A 243 -33.40 -0.19 -9.30
C THR A 243 -33.01 -1.13 -8.16
N ALA A 244 -33.03 -2.45 -8.38
CA ALA A 244 -32.53 -3.43 -7.41
C ALA A 244 -31.07 -3.18 -7.02
N GLN A 245 -30.21 -2.88 -8.00
CA GLN A 245 -28.82 -2.47 -7.74
C GLN A 245 -28.73 -1.21 -6.86
N THR A 246 -29.60 -0.21 -7.08
CA THR A 246 -29.64 1.01 -6.25
C THR A 246 -30.01 0.68 -4.81
N TYR A 247 -31.03 -0.16 -4.64
CA TYR A 247 -31.52 -0.58 -3.33
C TYR A 247 -30.59 -1.53 -2.58
N ALA A 248 -29.69 -2.23 -3.29
CA ALA A 248 -28.66 -3.07 -2.70
C ALA A 248 -27.34 -2.34 -2.43
N ASP A 249 -27.11 -1.16 -3.02
CA ASP A 249 -25.84 -0.44 -2.89
C ASP A 249 -25.60 0.04 -1.45
N ALA A 250 -24.38 -0.18 -0.95
CA ALA A 250 -23.98 0.20 0.41
C ALA A 250 -24.01 1.71 0.68
N ARG A 251 -23.94 2.54 -0.38
CA ARG A 251 -24.08 3.99 -0.32
C ARG A 251 -25.52 4.45 -0.19
N GLY A 252 -26.48 3.63 -0.62
CA GLY A 252 -27.91 3.93 -0.59
C GLY A 252 -28.55 3.74 0.79
N TRP A 253 -29.86 3.56 0.79
CA TRP A 253 -30.65 3.32 2.02
C TRP A 253 -30.30 2.02 2.76
N ARG A 254 -29.48 1.13 2.17
CA ARG A 254 -28.80 0.05 2.93
C ARG A 254 -27.99 0.58 4.09
N GLY A 255 -27.39 1.77 3.95
CA GLY A 255 -26.65 2.45 5.01
C GLY A 255 -27.52 2.81 6.22
N ALA A 256 -28.83 2.92 6.05
CA ALA A 256 -29.80 3.13 7.12
C ALA A 256 -30.31 1.81 7.74
N GLY A 257 -29.88 0.66 7.22
CA GLY A 257 -30.32 -0.67 7.66
C GLY A 257 -31.58 -1.19 6.95
N VAL A 258 -31.99 -0.62 5.81
CA VAL A 258 -33.21 -1.05 5.09
C VAL A 258 -32.92 -2.08 4.02
N ARG A 259 -33.40 -3.31 4.12
CA ARG A 259 -33.32 -4.33 3.06
C ARG A 259 -34.54 -4.19 2.15
N PHE A 260 -34.36 -4.14 0.84
CA PHE A 260 -35.48 -4.09 -0.09
C PHE A 260 -35.73 -5.47 -0.70
N LYS A 261 -36.99 -5.92 -0.70
CA LYS A 261 -37.41 -7.19 -1.29
C LYS A 261 -38.49 -6.94 -2.35
N ARG A 262 -38.19 -7.24 -3.61
CA ARG A 262 -39.18 -7.11 -4.70
C ARG A 262 -40.25 -8.19 -4.54
N VAL A 263 -41.52 -7.83 -4.76
CA VAL A 263 -42.67 -8.75 -4.75
C VAL A 263 -43.51 -8.59 -6.02
N SER A 264 -44.28 -9.62 -6.38
CA SER A 264 -45.13 -9.64 -7.57
C SER A 264 -46.44 -8.86 -7.39
N LYS A 265 -47.01 -8.87 -6.18
CA LYS A 265 -48.25 -8.17 -5.79
C LYS A 265 -48.08 -7.53 -4.41
N GLY A 266 -48.80 -6.43 -4.15
CA GLY A 266 -48.74 -5.70 -2.88
C GLY A 266 -47.40 -5.01 -2.65
N GLY A 267 -46.86 -5.13 -1.44
CA GLY A 267 -45.60 -4.52 -1.01
C GLY A 267 -45.79 -3.18 -0.29
N SER A 268 -44.82 -2.73 0.49
CA SER A 268 -44.88 -1.46 1.22
C SER A 268 -45.03 -0.25 0.30
N PHE A 269 -44.47 -0.28 -0.91
CA PHE A 269 -44.65 0.75 -1.93
C PHE A 269 -44.62 0.18 -3.35
N THR A 270 -45.10 0.98 -4.31
CA THR A 270 -45.06 0.64 -5.74
C THR A 270 -44.06 1.56 -6.44
N LEU A 271 -43.01 0.97 -7.02
CA LEU A 271 -42.08 1.67 -7.90
C LEU A 271 -42.61 1.67 -9.32
N VAL A 272 -42.92 2.85 -9.84
CA VAL A 272 -43.54 3.03 -11.16
C VAL A 272 -42.50 3.56 -12.13
N LEU A 273 -42.36 2.93 -13.29
CA LEU A 273 -41.77 3.56 -14.46
C LEU A 273 -42.90 4.17 -15.30
N ALA A 274 -43.03 5.49 -15.27
CA ALA A 274 -44.16 6.19 -15.89
C ALA A 274 -43.72 6.95 -17.14
N LYS A 275 -44.51 6.84 -18.22
CA LYS A 275 -44.42 7.77 -19.36
C LYS A 275 -44.57 9.19 -18.83
N ALA A 276 -43.72 10.11 -19.31
CA ALA A 276 -43.67 11.49 -18.83
C ALA A 276 -45.04 12.18 -18.76
N SER A 277 -45.88 11.99 -19.79
CA SER A 277 -47.24 12.58 -19.84
C SER A 277 -48.23 11.99 -18.83
N ARG A 278 -47.94 10.82 -18.25
CA ARG A 278 -48.78 10.18 -17.22
C ARG A 278 -48.40 10.59 -15.80
N VAL A 279 -47.24 11.23 -15.59
CA VAL A 279 -46.79 11.61 -14.24
C VAL A 279 -47.76 12.58 -13.53
N PRO A 280 -48.32 13.62 -14.20
CA PRO A 280 -49.29 14.52 -13.57
C PRO A 280 -50.60 13.86 -13.12
N SER A 281 -50.95 12.68 -13.64
CA SER A 281 -52.21 12.01 -13.25
C SER A 281 -52.18 11.46 -11.81
N TYR A 282 -51.02 11.46 -11.15
CA TYR A 282 -50.90 11.00 -9.77
C TYR A 282 -51.26 12.10 -8.76
N SER A 283 -51.04 13.37 -9.09
CA SER A 283 -51.33 14.53 -8.25
C SER A 283 -51.06 15.82 -9.03
N SER A 284 -51.81 16.88 -8.75
CA SER A 284 -51.58 18.23 -9.30
C SER A 284 -50.18 18.78 -9.01
N GLY A 285 -49.52 18.32 -7.95
CA GLY A 285 -48.14 18.70 -7.63
C GLY A 285 -47.07 18.01 -8.48
N CYS A 286 -47.43 16.98 -9.26
CA CYS A 286 -46.49 16.25 -10.09
C CYS A 286 -46.38 16.89 -11.48
N SER A 287 -45.14 17.02 -11.98
CA SER A 287 -44.84 17.56 -13.32
C SER A 287 -44.54 16.43 -14.31
N SER A 288 -44.89 16.64 -15.59
CA SER A 288 -44.45 15.77 -16.69
C SER A 288 -42.95 15.78 -16.93
N THR A 289 -42.21 16.72 -16.31
CA THR A 289 -40.77 16.87 -16.50
C THR A 289 -39.93 16.03 -15.53
N TYR A 290 -40.43 15.77 -14.31
CA TYR A 290 -39.65 15.21 -13.21
C TYR A 290 -40.29 13.94 -12.64
N SER A 291 -39.52 13.20 -11.85
CA SER A 291 -40.05 12.13 -10.99
C SER A 291 -40.88 12.72 -9.83
N CYS A 292 -41.69 11.89 -9.19
CA CYS A 292 -42.61 12.33 -8.13
C CYS A 292 -42.82 11.20 -7.10
N ARG A 293 -43.22 11.55 -5.88
CA ARG A 293 -43.72 10.62 -4.86
C ARG A 293 -45.11 11.03 -4.42
N VAL A 294 -46.10 10.15 -4.56
CA VAL A 294 -47.48 10.38 -4.08
C VAL A 294 -47.96 9.17 -3.29
N GLY A 295 -48.29 9.36 -2.01
CA GLY A 295 -48.67 8.26 -1.12
C GLY A 295 -47.66 7.12 -1.15
N ARG A 296 -48.11 5.91 -1.53
CA ARG A 296 -47.28 4.71 -1.70
C ARG A 296 -46.59 4.57 -3.07
N TYR A 297 -46.78 5.51 -3.99
CA TYR A 297 -46.22 5.44 -5.34
C TYR A 297 -44.92 6.24 -5.41
N VAL A 298 -43.84 5.54 -5.74
CA VAL A 298 -42.52 6.11 -6.06
C VAL A 298 -42.42 6.13 -7.58
N ILE A 299 -42.59 7.30 -8.20
CA ILE A 299 -42.85 7.43 -9.64
C ILE A 299 -41.60 7.98 -10.33
N ILE A 300 -41.01 7.16 -11.19
CA ILE A 300 -39.84 7.52 -11.96
C ILE A 300 -40.27 7.94 -13.37
N ASN A 301 -39.95 9.18 -13.74
CA ASN A 301 -40.22 9.73 -15.06
C ASN A 301 -39.33 9.04 -16.11
N GLU A 302 -39.93 8.35 -17.07
CA GLU A 302 -39.21 7.55 -18.04
C GLU A 302 -38.27 8.37 -18.94
N THR A 303 -38.70 9.56 -19.38
CA THR A 303 -37.85 10.43 -20.21
C THR A 303 -36.57 10.76 -19.48
N ARG A 304 -36.67 11.15 -18.20
CA ARG A 304 -35.50 11.46 -17.37
C ARG A 304 -34.71 10.22 -16.99
N TRP A 305 -35.35 9.09 -16.76
CA TRP A 305 -34.67 7.81 -16.58
C TRP A 305 -33.76 7.48 -17.77
N ARG A 306 -34.23 7.72 -18.99
CA ARG A 306 -33.46 7.43 -20.21
C ARG A 306 -32.35 8.45 -20.46
N THR A 307 -32.62 9.74 -20.30
CA THR A 307 -31.72 10.79 -20.79
C THR A 307 -31.07 11.65 -19.72
N ALA A 308 -31.43 11.50 -18.44
CA ALA A 308 -31.17 12.48 -17.38
C ALA A 308 -31.72 13.89 -17.71
N THR A 309 -31.48 14.85 -16.82
CA THR A 309 -31.77 16.28 -17.06
C THR A 309 -30.57 16.96 -17.72
N PRO A 310 -30.78 18.06 -18.49
CA PRO A 310 -29.68 18.83 -19.05
C PRO A 310 -28.67 19.31 -17.98
N GLY A 311 -29.16 19.75 -16.82
CA GLY A 311 -28.31 20.16 -15.69
C GLY A 311 -27.43 19.02 -15.15
N TRP A 312 -27.91 17.78 -15.17
CA TRP A 312 -27.10 16.63 -14.77
C TRP A 312 -26.00 16.31 -15.79
N LYS A 313 -26.30 16.41 -17.08
CA LYS A 313 -25.30 16.22 -18.14
C LYS A 313 -24.20 17.27 -18.07
N LYS A 314 -24.55 18.53 -17.78
CA LYS A 314 -23.58 19.63 -17.56
C LYS A 314 -22.64 19.37 -16.38
N ALA A 315 -23.02 18.52 -15.42
CA ALA A 315 -22.17 18.13 -14.31
C ALA A 315 -21.22 16.97 -14.62
N ASP A 316 -21.14 16.54 -15.89
CA ASP A 316 -20.33 15.42 -16.38
C ASP A 316 -20.51 14.12 -15.58
N ARG A 317 -21.78 13.79 -15.31
CA ARG A 317 -22.17 12.57 -14.60
C ARG A 317 -22.93 11.63 -15.52
N SER A 318 -22.67 10.34 -15.36
CA SER A 318 -23.34 9.32 -16.15
C SER A 318 -24.87 9.33 -15.96
N VAL A 319 -25.60 8.92 -16.99
CA VAL A 319 -27.04 8.64 -16.86
C VAL A 319 -27.30 7.54 -15.82
N ARG A 320 -26.37 6.58 -15.66
CA ARG A 320 -26.50 5.54 -14.62
C ARG A 320 -26.53 6.12 -13.20
N ASP A 321 -25.73 7.15 -12.94
CA ASP A 321 -25.77 7.85 -11.66
C ASP A 321 -27.07 8.63 -11.49
N TYR A 322 -27.57 9.28 -12.55
CA TYR A 322 -28.88 9.96 -12.49
C TYR A 322 -29.99 8.99 -12.11
N ARG A 323 -29.95 7.77 -12.66
CA ARG A 323 -30.91 6.70 -12.33
C ARG A 323 -30.84 6.30 -10.85
N HIS A 324 -29.64 6.25 -10.27
CA HIS A 324 -29.50 6.06 -8.81
C HIS A 324 -30.10 7.23 -8.03
N LEU A 325 -29.84 8.47 -8.46
CA LEU A 325 -30.35 9.68 -7.81
C LEU A 325 -31.87 9.65 -7.71
N VAL A 326 -32.58 9.54 -8.85
CA VAL A 326 -34.04 9.65 -8.84
C VAL A 326 -34.70 8.53 -8.04
N VAL A 327 -34.15 7.31 -8.08
CA VAL A 327 -34.64 6.21 -7.25
C VAL A 327 -34.43 6.50 -5.76
N ASN A 328 -33.23 6.93 -5.36
CA ASN A 328 -32.96 7.24 -3.96
C ASN A 328 -33.74 8.45 -3.45
N HIS A 329 -33.92 9.48 -4.28
CA HIS A 329 -34.65 10.71 -3.95
C HIS A 329 -36.13 10.43 -3.70
N GLU A 330 -36.83 9.82 -4.66
CA GLU A 330 -38.26 9.52 -4.50
C GLU A 330 -38.51 8.47 -3.40
N THR A 331 -37.62 7.49 -3.25
CA THR A 331 -37.70 6.54 -2.12
C THR A 331 -37.41 7.24 -0.79
N GLY A 332 -36.56 8.26 -0.78
CA GLY A 332 -36.32 9.11 0.39
C GLY A 332 -37.59 9.85 0.81
N HIS A 333 -38.34 10.40 -0.14
CA HIS A 333 -39.65 10.96 0.16
C HIS A 333 -40.60 9.92 0.75
N TRP A 334 -40.59 8.66 0.27
CA TRP A 334 -41.38 7.59 0.87
C TRP A 334 -40.97 7.29 2.32
N PHE A 335 -39.69 7.46 2.67
CA PHE A 335 -39.21 7.46 4.06
C PHE A 335 -39.44 8.78 4.80
N GLU A 336 -40.40 9.59 4.35
CA GLU A 336 -40.78 10.88 4.96
C GLU A 336 -39.63 11.91 5.02
N LYS A 337 -38.67 11.81 4.09
CA LYS A 337 -37.64 12.84 3.94
C LYS A 337 -38.17 14.04 3.17
N ASN A 338 -37.94 15.22 3.73
CA ASN A 338 -38.17 16.50 3.07
C ASN A 338 -36.99 16.87 2.16
N HIS A 339 -37.22 17.81 1.24
CA HIS A 339 -36.14 18.36 0.43
C HIS A 339 -35.06 19.00 1.29
N ALA A 340 -33.82 18.97 0.79
CA ALA A 340 -32.68 19.63 1.41
C ALA A 340 -32.05 20.63 0.46
N GLY A 341 -31.50 21.72 1.00
CA GLY A 341 -30.73 22.70 0.23
C GLY A 341 -29.31 22.23 -0.11
N CYS A 342 -28.66 22.93 -1.05
CA CYS A 342 -27.22 22.79 -1.25
C CYS A 342 -26.47 23.33 -0.02
N GLY A 343 -25.49 22.57 0.49
CA GLY A 343 -24.70 22.97 1.65
C GLY A 343 -23.60 24.00 1.37
N GLY A 344 -23.53 24.50 0.12
CA GLY A 344 -22.51 25.43 -0.37
C GLY A 344 -21.77 24.93 -1.61
N LYS A 345 -21.17 25.86 -2.35
CA LYS A 345 -20.42 25.60 -3.59
C LYS A 345 -19.33 24.53 -3.36
N GLY A 346 -19.24 23.58 -4.29
CA GLY A 346 -18.26 22.49 -4.25
C GLY A 346 -18.53 21.39 -3.23
N LYS A 347 -19.46 21.57 -2.28
CA LYS A 347 -19.86 20.51 -1.35
C LYS A 347 -20.72 19.48 -2.06
N THR A 348 -20.66 18.23 -1.60
CA THR A 348 -21.54 17.16 -2.08
C THR A 348 -23.00 17.53 -1.85
N ALA A 349 -23.87 17.40 -2.85
CA ALA A 349 -25.31 17.60 -2.68
C ALA A 349 -25.91 16.52 -1.76
N PRO A 350 -26.86 16.86 -0.86
CA PRO A 350 -27.72 15.85 -0.24
C PRO A 350 -28.54 15.11 -1.31
N VAL A 351 -28.87 13.83 -1.12
CA VAL A 351 -29.71 13.12 -2.11
C VAL A 351 -31.12 13.71 -2.17
N MET A 352 -31.60 14.25 -1.06
CA MET A 352 -32.90 14.92 -0.96
C MET A 352 -32.88 16.35 -1.51
N MET A 353 -31.75 16.84 -2.01
CA MET A 353 -31.74 18.04 -2.84
C MET A 353 -32.39 17.75 -4.20
N GLN A 354 -33.16 18.70 -4.71
CA GLN A 354 -33.83 18.60 -6.02
C GLN A 354 -32.84 18.75 -7.18
N GLN A 355 -31.82 17.88 -7.24
CA GLN A 355 -30.70 17.94 -8.18
C GLN A 355 -31.12 17.83 -9.65
N SER A 356 -32.30 17.28 -9.94
CA SER A 356 -32.91 17.29 -11.28
C SER A 356 -33.22 18.71 -11.79
N LYS A 357 -33.51 19.66 -10.89
CA LYS A 357 -33.82 21.05 -11.22
C LYS A 357 -32.58 21.93 -11.26
N GLY A 358 -31.49 21.52 -10.62
CA GLY A 358 -30.23 22.25 -10.58
C GLY A 358 -29.39 21.86 -9.36
N LEU A 359 -28.09 22.16 -9.41
CA LEU A 359 -27.15 21.81 -8.34
C LEU A 359 -26.79 22.97 -7.42
N ALA A 360 -27.18 24.21 -7.75
CA ALA A 360 -26.90 25.42 -6.94
C ALA A 360 -25.43 25.48 -6.44
N GLY A 361 -24.47 25.10 -7.29
CA GLY A 361 -23.04 25.07 -6.98
C GLY A 361 -22.53 23.81 -6.26
N CYS A 362 -23.40 22.93 -5.77
CA CYS A 362 -23.00 21.65 -5.18
C CYS A 362 -22.48 20.66 -6.23
N LYS A 363 -21.68 19.68 -5.78
CA LYS A 363 -21.31 18.51 -6.58
C LYS A 363 -22.45 17.50 -6.59
N ALA A 364 -22.85 17.07 -7.78
CA ALA A 364 -23.87 16.04 -7.98
C ALA A 364 -23.60 14.77 -7.15
N ASN A 365 -24.65 14.24 -6.52
CA ASN A 365 -24.53 13.08 -5.64
C ASN A 365 -25.83 12.24 -5.65
N PRO A 366 -25.79 11.01 -6.17
CA PRO A 366 -26.98 10.17 -6.24
C PRO A 366 -27.27 9.37 -4.95
N TRP A 367 -26.48 9.54 -3.89
CA TRP A 367 -26.53 8.72 -2.68
C TRP A 367 -26.85 9.53 -1.43
N PRO A 368 -27.63 9.01 -0.46
CA PRO A 368 -27.82 9.68 0.82
C PRO A 368 -26.50 9.98 1.54
N LYS A 369 -26.37 11.18 2.10
CA LYS A 369 -25.32 11.51 3.07
C LYS A 369 -25.54 10.75 4.36
N VAL A 370 -24.50 10.64 5.17
CA VAL A 370 -24.61 10.03 6.52
C VAL A 370 -25.66 10.73 7.38
N SER A 371 -25.78 12.06 7.28
CA SER A 371 -26.82 12.84 7.96
C SER A 371 -28.24 12.52 7.47
N GLU A 372 -28.40 12.04 6.24
CA GLU A 372 -29.70 11.67 5.68
C GLU A 372 -30.13 10.24 6.10
N LEU A 373 -29.21 9.41 6.60
CA LEU A 373 -29.48 8.01 6.99
C LEU A 373 -30.25 7.85 8.32
N GLY A 374 -30.56 8.93 9.03
CA GLY A 374 -31.46 8.90 10.18
C GLY A 374 -32.90 8.77 9.69
N LEU A 375 -33.52 7.60 9.81
CA LEU A 375 -34.93 7.41 9.46
C LEU A 375 -35.80 7.59 10.70
N PRO A 376 -37.02 8.18 10.60
CA PRO A 376 -37.92 8.35 11.74
C PRO A 376 -38.15 7.02 12.48
N ARG A 377 -38.10 7.04 13.82
CA ARG A 377 -38.46 5.88 14.67
C ARG A 377 -39.94 5.52 14.57
N TYR A 378 -40.81 6.44 14.10
CA TYR A 378 -42.26 6.27 14.05
C TYR A 378 -42.83 5.97 12.66
N GLY A 379 -42.03 6.06 11.58
CA GLY A 379 -42.38 5.57 10.22
C GLY A 379 -42.40 4.04 10.08
N TRP A 380 -42.64 3.35 11.21
CA TRP A 380 -42.75 1.90 11.35
C TRP A 380 -44.16 1.39 11.14
N LYS A 381 -45.17 2.26 11.14
CA LYS A 381 -46.52 1.90 10.69
C LYS A 381 -46.50 1.83 9.16
N ALA A 382 -46.65 0.64 8.61
CA ALA A 382 -47.26 0.54 7.29
C ALA A 382 -48.66 1.17 7.39
N PRO A 383 -49.15 1.87 6.36
CA PRO A 383 -50.58 2.13 6.28
C PRO A 383 -51.37 0.82 6.33
#